data_AF-A0AAD4NHD7-F1
#
_entry.id   AF-A0AAD4NHD7-F1
#
_cell.length_a   1.000
_cell.length_b   1.000
_cell.length_c   1.000
_cell.angle_alpha   90.00
_cell.angle_beta   90.00
_cell.angle_gamma   90.00
#
_symmetry.space_group_name_H-M   'P 1'
#
loop_
_entity.id
_entity.type
_entity.pdbx_description
1 polymer ?
#
loop_
_entity_poly.entity_id
_entity_poly.type
_entity_poly.pdbx_seq_one_letter_code
_entity_poly.pdbx_strand_id
1 'polypeptide(L)'
;MASTSFRSIHVKPADLVGLCNLDTLFLTSLSYLPESIPDDAVKRFSSALISTLDKGGNVLIPIAPTGIIYELFELVIDAITNGKHTLPSDIPIYFISPVAESTLAYANIYSEWLAKLRSEKAYEPEDPFRHSDHAKRGRIKVYENLHGAFSRDYRSPCVVFTGHPSLRVGDVVHFLELWGKDPKSSILMTDPDYPINPFYDPYKSLSIRAYYFPIDTKLDRAQLCSSVLQQLSPKRLVLNEVYMKPANANDGKALVVRHPNLISYVPKATIHLPAGQRRKRVIVESKLLNEMRANIHLGVSKIDGLLFAYDNNMKVMDLPEAKKRKIMEQRVGGKFVPEKLVKTLAEPALNAQVYINEHKTLKIACPSKEYRDIIRSAIQQSFEEST
;
A
#
# COMPACT_ATOMS: atom_id res chain seq x y z
N MET A 1 2.55 6.43 0.77
CA MET A 1 3.02 6.09 2.12
C MET A 1 1.90 5.41 2.87
N ALA A 2 2.10 4.13 3.15
CA ALA A 2 1.22 3.29 3.96
C ALA A 2 2.00 2.89 5.22
N SER A 3 1.32 2.91 6.38
CA SER A 3 1.82 2.46 7.68
C SER A 3 3.30 2.80 7.97
N THR A 4 3.69 4.05 7.70
CA THR A 4 5.06 4.53 7.89
C THR A 4 5.33 4.84 9.36
N SER A 5 6.52 4.53 9.86
CA SER A 5 6.99 4.98 11.17
C SER A 5 8.42 5.53 11.10
N PHE A 6 8.68 6.61 11.84
CA PHE A 6 10.04 7.13 12.09
C PHE A 6 10.51 6.86 13.52
N ARG A 7 9.68 6.18 14.32
CA ARG A 7 9.98 5.90 15.71
C ARG A 7 11.03 4.78 15.78
N SER A 8 11.89 4.83 16.78
CA SER A 8 12.88 3.78 17.02
C SER A 8 12.21 2.57 17.66
N ILE A 9 11.54 1.78 16.82
CA ILE A 9 10.96 0.47 17.17
C ILE A 9 11.87 -0.66 16.66
N HIS A 10 11.42 -1.91 16.74
CA HIS A 10 12.15 -3.08 16.25
C HIS A 10 12.32 -3.08 14.72
N VAL A 11 11.41 -2.45 13.98
CA VAL A 11 11.43 -2.38 12.51
C VAL A 11 12.34 -1.25 12.04
N LYS A 12 12.99 -1.44 10.89
CA LYS A 12 13.78 -0.42 10.21
C LYS A 12 12.94 0.85 10.01
N PRO A 13 13.41 2.02 10.46
CA PRO A 13 12.68 3.27 10.28
C PRO A 13 12.54 3.59 8.79
N ALA A 14 11.47 4.30 8.44
CA ALA A 14 11.26 4.71 7.07
C ALA A 14 12.40 5.60 6.57
N ASP A 15 13.00 5.21 5.46
CA ASP A 15 14.01 5.99 4.77
C ASP A 15 13.36 6.79 3.64
N LEU A 16 13.43 8.11 3.73
CA LEU A 16 12.89 9.04 2.73
C LEU A 16 13.97 9.57 1.78
N VAL A 17 15.22 9.11 1.91
CA VAL A 17 16.32 9.54 1.04
C VAL A 17 16.00 9.15 -0.41
N GLY A 18 16.09 10.14 -1.30
CA GLY A 18 15.81 9.97 -2.73
C GLY A 18 14.35 10.26 -3.15
N LEU A 19 13.45 10.53 -2.20
CA LEU A 19 12.04 10.85 -2.50
C LEU A 19 11.76 12.37 -2.55
N CYS A 20 12.75 13.22 -2.84
CA CYS A 20 12.56 14.68 -2.87
C CYS A 20 11.76 15.14 -4.11
N ASN A 21 11.00 16.23 -3.99
CA ASN A 21 10.25 16.88 -5.08
C ASN A 21 9.21 15.98 -5.76
N LEU A 22 8.42 15.24 -4.98
CA LEU A 22 7.39 14.34 -5.52
C LEU A 22 6.32 15.08 -6.33
N ASP A 23 5.84 14.49 -7.42
CA ASP A 23 4.69 15.05 -8.14
C ASP A 23 3.38 14.87 -7.37
N THR A 24 3.22 13.76 -6.66
CA THR A 24 2.04 13.45 -5.86
C THR A 24 2.43 12.51 -4.72
N LEU A 25 2.03 12.85 -3.49
CA LEU A 25 2.17 12.01 -2.31
C LEU A 25 0.81 11.46 -1.90
N PHE A 26 0.65 10.14 -1.93
CA PHE A 26 -0.53 9.46 -1.38
C PHE A 26 -0.29 9.07 0.08
N LEU A 27 -1.11 9.56 0.99
CA LEU A 27 -1.14 9.15 2.39
C LEU A 27 -2.39 8.30 2.64
N THR A 28 -2.17 7.03 2.93
CA THR A 28 -3.26 6.06 3.17
C THR A 28 -3.44 5.73 4.64
N SER A 29 -2.40 5.93 5.46
CA SER A 29 -2.42 5.62 6.89
C SER A 29 -1.67 6.70 7.66
N LEU A 30 -2.34 7.28 8.65
CA LEU A 30 -1.79 8.14 9.69
C LEU A 30 -2.37 7.73 11.04
N SER A 31 -1.68 8.10 12.11
CA SER A 31 -2.23 7.93 13.46
C SER A 31 -3.47 8.82 13.64
N TYR A 32 -4.55 8.21 14.15
CA TYR A 32 -5.80 8.91 14.45
C TYR A 32 -5.82 9.47 15.87
N LEU A 33 -4.96 8.95 16.74
CA LEU A 33 -4.91 9.33 18.13
C LEU A 33 -4.46 10.79 18.27
N PRO A 34 -4.84 11.47 19.38
CA PRO A 34 -4.18 12.70 19.78
C PRO A 34 -2.67 12.46 19.86
N GLU A 35 -1.87 13.51 19.86
CA GLU A 35 -0.39 13.43 19.92
C GLU A 35 0.11 12.87 21.27
N SER A 36 -0.28 11.65 21.60
CA SER A 36 0.18 10.88 22.72
C SER A 36 1.46 10.17 22.30
N ILE A 37 2.49 10.35 23.11
CA ILE A 37 3.75 9.64 22.94
C ILE A 37 3.49 8.17 23.29
N PRO A 38 3.79 7.20 22.40
CA PRO A 38 3.59 5.77 22.66
C PRO A 38 4.21 5.30 23.99
N ASP A 39 5.31 5.91 24.41
CA ASP A 39 6.00 5.66 25.67
C ASP A 39 5.09 5.79 26.89
N ASP A 40 4.15 6.75 26.90
CA ASP A 40 3.24 6.93 28.02
C ASP A 40 2.16 5.85 28.04
N ALA A 41 1.70 5.39 26.88
CA ALA A 41 0.81 4.23 26.78
C ALA A 41 1.52 2.96 27.30
N VAL A 42 2.78 2.77 26.91
CA VAL A 42 3.64 1.68 27.38
C VAL A 42 3.83 1.70 28.91
N LYS A 43 4.10 2.86 29.51
CA LYS A 43 4.21 2.99 30.99
C LYS A 43 2.92 2.63 31.71
N ARG A 44 1.77 3.10 31.20
CA ARG A 44 0.45 2.80 31.78
C ARG A 44 0.10 1.32 31.62
N PHE A 45 0.43 0.73 30.47
CA PHE A 45 0.31 -0.70 30.20
C PHE A 45 1.12 -1.52 31.23
N SER A 46 2.41 -1.21 31.42
CA SER A 46 3.26 -1.92 32.39
C SER A 46 2.76 -1.77 33.82
N SER A 47 2.27 -0.59 34.19
CA SER A 47 1.68 -0.35 35.52
C SER A 47 0.43 -1.21 35.76
N ALA A 48 -0.46 -1.31 34.75
CA ALA A 48 -1.67 -2.11 34.84
C ALA A 48 -1.38 -3.62 34.85
N LEU A 49 -0.40 -4.07 34.06
CA LEU A 49 0.13 -5.44 34.05
C LEU A 49 0.60 -5.83 35.46
N ILE A 50 1.53 -5.05 36.04
CA ILE A 50 2.10 -5.31 37.37
C ILE A 50 1.00 -5.30 38.43
N SER A 51 0.11 -4.30 38.42
CA SER A 51 -0.99 -4.19 39.40
C SER A 51 -1.97 -5.37 39.32
N THR A 52 -2.13 -6.00 38.15
CA THR A 52 -3.00 -7.17 38.01
C THR A 52 -2.33 -8.42 38.56
N LEU A 53 -1.06 -8.63 38.23
CA LEU A 53 -0.28 -9.78 38.70
C LEU A 53 -0.08 -9.74 40.22
N ASP A 54 0.12 -8.55 40.80
CA ASP A 54 0.31 -8.37 42.25
C ASP A 54 -0.95 -8.74 43.06
N LYS A 55 -2.13 -8.56 42.45
CA LYS A 55 -3.41 -9.02 43.01
C LYS A 55 -3.65 -10.53 42.83
N GLY A 56 -2.71 -11.25 42.21
CA GLY A 56 -2.82 -12.66 41.85
C GLY A 56 -3.78 -12.93 40.69
N GLY A 57 -4.13 -11.92 39.90
CA GLY A 57 -4.99 -12.05 38.72
C GLY A 57 -4.20 -12.40 37.46
N ASN A 58 -4.90 -12.89 36.44
CA ASN A 58 -4.33 -13.15 35.12
C ASN A 58 -4.44 -11.93 34.21
N VAL A 59 -3.50 -11.80 33.28
CA VAL A 59 -3.48 -10.72 32.31
C VAL A 59 -3.69 -11.28 30.92
N LEU A 60 -4.78 -10.86 30.27
CA LEU A 60 -5.12 -11.21 28.89
C LEU A 60 -4.72 -10.07 27.96
N ILE A 61 -3.88 -10.36 26.97
CA ILE A 61 -3.42 -9.39 25.96
C ILE A 61 -3.92 -9.84 24.59
N PRO A 62 -5.06 -9.30 24.12
CA PRO A 62 -5.59 -9.60 22.80
C PRO A 62 -4.73 -8.93 21.72
N ILE A 63 -4.06 -9.71 20.89
CA ILE A 63 -3.06 -9.21 19.94
C ILE A 63 -3.06 -9.97 18.62
N ALA A 64 -2.72 -9.28 17.53
CA ALA A 64 -2.42 -9.93 16.25
C ALA A 64 -1.05 -10.63 16.32
N PRO A 65 -0.83 -11.77 15.65
CA PRO A 65 0.42 -12.52 15.72
C PRO A 65 1.56 -11.88 14.90
N THR A 66 1.52 -10.57 14.66
CA THR A 66 2.48 -9.82 13.84
C THR A 66 2.60 -8.38 14.34
N GLY A 67 3.77 -7.76 14.14
CA GLY A 67 4.00 -6.35 14.46
C GLY A 67 4.49 -6.14 15.88
N ILE A 68 3.84 -5.25 16.65
CA ILE A 68 4.32 -4.82 17.98
C ILE A 68 4.39 -5.93 19.04
N ILE A 69 3.84 -7.11 18.76
CA ILE A 69 3.88 -8.27 19.66
C ILE A 69 5.31 -8.63 20.09
N TYR A 70 6.29 -8.51 19.18
CA TYR A 70 7.69 -8.85 19.48
C TYR A 70 8.31 -7.94 20.55
N GLU A 71 7.96 -6.66 20.52
CA GLU A 71 8.35 -5.70 21.58
C GLU A 71 7.56 -5.93 22.85
N LEU A 72 6.27 -6.24 22.74
CA LEU A 72 5.44 -6.49 23.92
C LEU A 72 5.90 -7.72 24.71
N PHE A 73 6.44 -8.76 24.06
CA PHE A 73 7.08 -9.86 24.79
C PHE A 73 8.25 -9.38 25.64
N GLU A 74 9.19 -8.64 25.04
CA GLU A 74 10.35 -8.10 25.75
C GLU A 74 9.92 -7.13 26.86
N LEU A 75 8.96 -6.25 26.58
CA LEU A 75 8.39 -5.31 27.54
C LEU A 75 7.75 -6.02 28.74
N VAL A 76 6.91 -7.03 28.51
CA VAL A 76 6.25 -7.78 29.59
C VAL A 76 7.27 -8.53 30.44
N ILE A 77 8.27 -9.15 29.80
CA ILE A 77 9.33 -9.86 30.51
C ILE A 77 10.17 -8.91 31.35
N ASP A 78 10.60 -7.79 30.79
CA ASP A 78 11.35 -6.77 31.52
C ASP A 78 10.51 -6.17 32.64
N ALA A 79 9.21 -5.91 32.41
CA ALA A 79 8.30 -5.40 33.43
C ALA A 79 8.15 -6.36 34.61
N ILE A 80 8.11 -7.68 34.38
CA ILE A 80 7.98 -8.71 35.42
C ILE A 80 9.33 -9.05 36.09
N THR A 81 10.44 -8.95 35.37
CA THR A 81 11.74 -9.44 35.87
C THR A 81 12.57 -8.33 36.50
N ASN A 82 12.56 -7.15 35.87
CA ASN A 82 13.42 -6.02 36.22
C ASN A 82 12.63 -4.86 36.87
N GLY A 83 11.32 -5.04 37.06
CA GLY A 83 10.45 -4.07 37.72
C GLY A 83 10.75 -3.92 39.21
N LYS A 84 10.49 -2.72 39.76
CA LYS A 84 10.54 -2.47 41.20
C LYS A 84 9.26 -2.97 41.87
N HIS A 85 9.14 -4.28 42.06
CA HIS A 85 7.99 -4.93 42.69
C HIS A 85 8.40 -6.27 43.32
N THR A 86 7.48 -6.89 44.06
CA THR A 86 7.69 -8.19 44.73
C THR A 86 7.18 -9.40 43.95
N LEU A 87 6.84 -9.23 42.66
CA LEU A 87 6.35 -10.33 41.83
C LEU A 87 7.42 -11.43 41.65
N PRO A 88 7.02 -12.71 41.63
CA PRO A 88 7.90 -13.80 41.23
C PRO A 88 8.38 -13.64 39.78
N SER A 89 9.68 -13.83 39.54
CA SER A 89 10.26 -13.75 38.19
C SER A 89 9.83 -14.91 37.27
N ASP A 90 9.16 -15.95 37.80
CA ASP A 90 8.76 -17.16 37.09
C ASP A 90 7.28 -17.18 36.64
N ILE A 91 6.54 -16.07 36.81
CA ILE A 91 5.13 -15.92 36.36
C ILE A 91 5.01 -16.30 34.87
N PRO A 92 4.32 -17.38 34.49
CA PRO A 92 4.37 -17.89 33.13
C PRO A 92 3.77 -16.91 32.12
N ILE A 93 4.39 -16.87 30.94
CA ILE A 93 3.92 -16.12 29.78
C ILE A 93 3.55 -17.12 28.70
N TYR A 94 2.33 -17.04 28.21
CA TYR A 94 1.78 -17.93 27.21
C TYR A 94 1.51 -17.17 25.92
N PHE A 95 1.91 -17.74 24.78
CA PHE A 95 1.52 -17.25 23.46
C PHE A 95 0.69 -18.32 22.76
N ILE A 96 -0.60 -18.04 22.58
CA ILE A 96 -1.57 -19.00 22.06
C ILE A 96 -2.07 -18.52 20.70
N SER A 97 -1.65 -19.21 19.65
CA SER A 97 -2.07 -18.97 18.27
C SER A 97 -1.62 -20.13 17.38
N PRO A 98 -2.42 -20.54 16.37
CA PRO A 98 -2.04 -21.61 15.44
C PRO A 98 -0.81 -21.28 14.61
N VAL A 99 -0.39 -20.01 14.56
CA VAL A 99 0.80 -19.54 13.85
C VAL A 99 1.90 -19.03 14.79
N ALA A 100 1.78 -19.28 16.11
CA ALA A 100 2.67 -18.70 17.11
C ALA A 100 4.14 -19.07 16.91
N GLU A 101 4.44 -20.34 16.64
CA GLU A 101 5.82 -20.78 16.38
C GLU A 101 6.40 -20.14 15.12
N SER A 102 5.61 -20.09 14.04
CA SER A 102 6.01 -19.45 12.78
C SER A 102 6.25 -17.95 12.95
N THR A 103 5.40 -17.27 13.74
CA THR A 103 5.56 -15.86 14.09
C THR A 103 6.92 -15.61 14.75
N LEU A 104 7.30 -16.40 15.76
CA LEU A 104 8.61 -16.25 16.42
C LEU A 104 9.78 -16.57 15.47
N ALA A 105 9.63 -17.59 14.61
CA ALA A 105 10.65 -17.92 13.62
C ALA A 105 10.85 -16.80 12.58
N TYR A 106 9.77 -16.19 12.09
CA TYR A 106 9.85 -15.09 11.13
C TYR A 106 10.53 -13.84 11.68
N ALA A 107 10.42 -13.59 12.98
CA ALA A 107 11.15 -12.50 13.63
C ALA A 107 12.68 -12.64 13.48
N ASN A 108 13.18 -13.89 13.44
CA ASN A 108 14.61 -14.17 13.28
C ASN A 108 15.03 -14.23 11.81
N ILE A 109 14.14 -14.70 10.91
CA ILE A 109 14.45 -14.86 9.48
C ILE A 109 14.58 -13.51 8.77
N TYR A 110 13.70 -12.54 9.05
CA TYR A 110 13.65 -11.24 8.35
C TYR A 110 14.41 -10.13 9.07
N SER A 111 15.62 -10.45 9.54
CA SER A 111 16.43 -9.53 10.35
C SER A 111 16.93 -8.30 9.60
N GLU A 112 17.03 -8.36 8.26
CA GLU A 112 17.44 -7.24 7.41
C GLU A 112 16.44 -6.07 7.37
N TRP A 113 15.20 -6.32 7.80
CA TRP A 113 14.13 -5.33 7.92
C TRP A 113 13.99 -4.74 9.33
N LEU A 114 14.90 -5.09 10.24
CA LEU A 114 14.91 -4.57 11.60
C LEU A 114 15.71 -3.27 11.71
N ALA A 115 15.52 -2.57 12.83
CA ALA A 115 16.33 -1.43 13.18
C ALA A 115 17.81 -1.83 13.28
N LYS A 116 18.72 -0.90 12.93
CA LYS A 116 20.15 -1.17 12.76
C LYS A 116 20.78 -1.97 13.90
N LEU A 117 20.50 -1.59 15.14
CA LEU A 117 21.02 -2.26 16.35
C LEU A 117 20.61 -3.74 16.44
N ARG A 118 19.42 -4.09 15.92
CA ARG A 118 18.92 -5.47 15.89
C ARG A 118 19.35 -6.21 14.63
N SER A 119 19.37 -5.54 13.47
CA SER A 119 19.82 -6.15 12.21
C SER A 119 21.30 -6.51 12.24
N GLU A 120 22.14 -5.73 12.95
CA GLU A 120 23.57 -6.03 13.10
C GLU A 120 23.84 -7.34 13.84
N LYS A 121 22.96 -7.71 14.78
CA LYS A 121 23.03 -8.99 15.49
C LYS A 121 22.85 -10.20 14.58
N ALA A 122 22.23 -10.05 13.42
CA ALA A 122 22.11 -11.14 12.46
C ALA A 122 23.45 -11.53 11.82
N TYR A 123 24.45 -10.64 11.87
CA TYR A 123 25.83 -10.98 11.47
C TYR A 123 26.60 -11.69 12.58
N GLU A 124 26.06 -11.68 13.80
CA GLU A 124 26.54 -12.46 14.93
C GLU A 124 25.69 -13.74 15.04
N PRO A 125 26.18 -14.82 15.69
CA PRO A 125 25.38 -15.99 15.98
C PRO A 125 24.38 -15.75 17.12
N GLU A 126 23.77 -14.55 17.18
CA GLU A 126 22.78 -14.14 18.17
C GLU A 126 21.42 -13.88 17.51
N ASP A 127 20.34 -14.24 18.19
CA ASP A 127 18.99 -13.89 17.72
C ASP A 127 18.75 -12.37 17.85
N PRO A 128 18.11 -11.72 16.84
CA PRO A 128 17.88 -10.27 16.87
C PRO A 128 16.89 -9.82 17.95
N PHE A 129 16.07 -10.74 18.46
CA PHE A 129 15.11 -10.50 19.52
C PHE A 129 15.41 -11.35 20.76
N ARG A 130 15.28 -10.74 21.94
CA ARG A 130 15.52 -11.41 23.22
C ARG A 130 14.41 -12.42 23.56
N HIS A 131 13.23 -12.26 22.99
CA HIS A 131 12.12 -13.18 23.20
C HIS A 131 12.45 -14.60 22.69
N SER A 132 13.37 -14.75 21.72
CA SER A 132 13.83 -16.06 21.23
C SER A 132 14.49 -16.89 22.34
N ASP A 133 15.37 -16.28 23.14
CA ASP A 133 15.98 -16.94 24.30
C ASP A 133 14.96 -17.28 25.37
N HIS A 134 14.00 -16.39 25.59
CA HIS A 134 12.92 -16.62 26.56
C HIS A 134 11.98 -17.75 26.11
N ALA A 135 11.75 -17.91 24.81
CA ALA A 135 11.03 -19.06 24.27
C ALA A 135 11.83 -20.36 24.46
N LYS A 136 13.12 -20.37 24.08
CA LYS A 136 14.01 -21.55 24.23
C LYS A 136 14.16 -22.00 25.70
N ARG A 137 14.19 -21.07 26.64
CA ARG A 137 14.28 -21.34 28.09
C ARG A 137 12.93 -21.69 28.73
N GLY A 138 11.84 -21.73 27.96
CA GLY A 138 10.50 -22.04 28.46
C GLY A 138 9.84 -20.94 29.30
N ARG A 139 10.37 -19.71 29.24
CA ARG A 139 9.78 -18.51 29.88
C ARG A 139 8.53 -18.06 29.12
N ILE A 140 8.63 -18.02 27.79
CA ILE A 140 7.48 -17.89 26.89
C ILE A 140 7.12 -19.30 26.42
N LYS A 141 5.92 -19.77 26.76
CA LYS A 141 5.40 -21.06 26.31
C LYS A 141 4.42 -20.86 25.17
N VAL A 142 4.68 -21.55 24.06
CA VAL A 142 3.88 -21.43 22.84
C VAL A 142 2.91 -22.59 22.74
N TYR A 143 1.66 -22.31 22.37
CA TYR A 143 0.64 -23.32 22.09
C TYR A 143 -0.16 -22.93 20.85
N GLU A 144 -0.56 -23.91 20.06
CA GLU A 144 -1.38 -23.67 18.87
C GLU A 144 -2.82 -23.29 19.21
N ASN A 145 -3.36 -23.85 20.30
CA ASN A 145 -4.73 -23.65 20.74
C ASN A 145 -4.85 -23.89 22.26
N LEU A 146 -6.02 -23.56 22.81
CA LEU A 146 -6.32 -23.74 24.24
C LEU A 146 -6.41 -25.22 24.67
N HIS A 147 -6.67 -26.13 23.73
CA HIS A 147 -6.94 -27.53 24.03
C HIS A 147 -5.63 -28.35 24.16
N GLY A 148 -5.68 -29.39 25.01
CA GLY A 148 -4.57 -30.33 25.14
C GLY A 148 -3.46 -29.85 26.07
N ALA A 149 -2.27 -29.58 25.52
CA ALA A 149 -1.05 -29.39 26.31
C ALA A 149 -1.13 -28.15 27.23
N PHE A 150 -1.80 -27.09 26.79
CA PHE A 150 -1.96 -25.87 27.59
C PHE A 150 -2.67 -26.14 28.92
N SER A 151 -3.73 -26.95 28.92
CA SER A 151 -4.53 -27.22 30.13
C SER A 151 -3.72 -27.89 31.25
N ARG A 152 -2.68 -28.67 30.91
CA ARG A 152 -1.81 -29.32 31.90
C ARG A 152 -0.75 -28.37 32.48
N ASP A 153 -0.31 -27.42 31.66
CA ASP A 153 0.81 -26.53 31.97
C ASP A 153 0.33 -25.17 32.51
N TYR A 154 -0.98 -24.94 32.51
CA TYR A 154 -1.62 -23.71 32.98
C TYR A 154 -1.35 -23.46 34.47
N ARG A 155 -0.85 -22.27 34.80
CA ARG A 155 -0.69 -21.78 36.17
C ARG A 155 -1.18 -20.34 36.27
N SER A 156 -1.66 -19.94 37.45
CA SER A 156 -2.11 -18.59 37.78
C SER A 156 -1.29 -18.06 38.95
N PRO A 157 -0.90 -16.76 38.99
CA PRO A 157 -1.15 -15.74 37.97
C PRO A 157 -0.29 -15.96 36.70
N CYS A 158 -0.79 -15.52 35.55
CA CYS A 158 -0.08 -15.60 34.27
C CYS A 158 -0.39 -14.44 33.32
N VAL A 159 0.40 -14.35 32.25
CA VAL A 159 0.14 -13.46 31.12
C VAL A 159 -0.13 -14.30 29.88
N VAL A 160 -1.24 -14.06 29.19
CA VAL A 160 -1.60 -14.74 27.94
C VAL A 160 -1.70 -13.73 26.81
N PHE A 161 -0.87 -13.93 25.79
CA PHE A 161 -1.02 -13.30 24.48
C PHE A 161 -1.82 -14.22 23.58
N THR A 162 -2.93 -13.72 23.04
CA THR A 162 -3.76 -14.53 22.15
C THR A 162 -4.55 -13.66 21.17
N GLY A 163 -4.89 -14.23 20.02
CA GLY A 163 -5.77 -13.59 19.06
C GLY A 163 -7.23 -13.66 19.48
N HIS A 164 -8.10 -12.73 19.09
CA HIS A 164 -7.86 -11.58 18.20
C HIS A 164 -8.21 -10.24 18.88
N PRO A 165 -7.52 -9.12 18.59
CA PRO A 165 -7.81 -7.77 19.14
C PRO A 165 -9.28 -7.34 19.10
N SER A 166 -10.04 -7.84 18.13
CA SER A 166 -11.47 -7.56 17.99
C SER A 166 -12.35 -8.15 19.10
N LEU A 167 -11.86 -9.07 19.92
CA LEU A 167 -12.64 -9.78 20.95
C LEU A 167 -13.89 -10.49 20.39
N ARG A 168 -13.89 -10.86 19.10
CA ARG A 168 -15.00 -11.57 18.45
C ARG A 168 -14.61 -12.94 17.91
N VAL A 169 -13.32 -13.16 17.71
CA VAL A 169 -12.76 -14.37 17.12
C VAL A 169 -11.44 -14.71 17.81
N GLY A 170 -11.00 -15.96 17.66
CA GLY A 170 -9.79 -16.47 18.30
C GLY A 170 -10.00 -16.85 19.77
N ASP A 171 -8.94 -17.34 20.40
CA ASP A 171 -9.00 -17.92 21.74
C ASP A 171 -9.25 -16.90 22.85
N VAL A 172 -9.09 -15.59 22.56
CA VAL A 172 -9.46 -14.51 23.49
C VAL A 172 -10.90 -14.63 23.99
N VAL A 173 -11.84 -15.09 23.15
CA VAL A 173 -13.26 -15.20 23.53
C VAL A 173 -13.42 -16.26 24.62
N HIS A 174 -12.74 -17.40 24.46
CA HIS A 174 -12.73 -18.47 25.46
C HIS A 174 -12.08 -18.02 26.77
N PHE A 175 -11.02 -17.21 26.73
CA PHE A 175 -10.44 -16.63 27.94
C PHE A 175 -11.35 -15.62 28.63
N LEU A 176 -12.12 -14.84 27.87
CA LEU A 176 -13.13 -13.94 28.44
C LEU A 176 -14.26 -14.71 29.13
N GLU A 177 -14.64 -15.89 28.62
CA GLU A 177 -15.57 -16.79 29.30
C GLU A 177 -14.97 -17.37 30.59
N LEU A 178 -13.69 -17.76 30.56
CA LEU A 178 -12.99 -18.38 31.70
C LEU A 178 -12.67 -17.37 32.82
N TRP A 179 -12.18 -16.18 32.46
CA TRP A 179 -11.68 -15.17 33.40
C TRP A 179 -12.64 -14.01 33.62
N GLY A 180 -13.72 -13.91 32.84
CA GLY A 180 -14.67 -12.81 32.87
C GLY A 180 -15.26 -12.54 34.26
N LYS A 181 -15.46 -13.57 35.07
CA LYS A 181 -16.04 -13.44 36.42
C LYS A 181 -15.01 -13.05 37.49
N ASP A 182 -13.71 -13.11 37.18
CA ASP A 182 -12.65 -12.79 38.13
C ASP A 182 -12.28 -11.30 38.08
N PRO A 183 -12.60 -10.50 39.13
CA PRO A 183 -12.25 -9.08 39.17
C PRO A 183 -10.75 -8.81 39.36
N LYS A 184 -9.98 -9.83 39.78
CA LYS A 184 -8.52 -9.70 39.91
C LYS A 184 -7.85 -9.69 38.56
N SER A 185 -8.35 -10.50 37.62
CA SER A 185 -7.85 -10.57 36.25
C SER A 185 -8.15 -9.30 35.44
N SER A 186 -7.37 -9.06 34.39
CA SER A 186 -7.57 -7.92 33.50
C SER A 186 -7.30 -8.25 32.04
N ILE A 187 -7.96 -7.50 31.15
CA ILE A 187 -7.68 -7.47 29.71
C ILE A 187 -7.01 -6.15 29.35
N LEU A 188 -5.85 -6.22 28.67
CA LEU A 188 -5.04 -5.06 28.28
C LEU A 188 -5.02 -4.95 26.76
N MET A 189 -5.89 -4.10 26.21
CA MET A 189 -5.97 -3.85 24.77
C MET A 189 -4.95 -2.79 24.34
N THR A 190 -4.15 -3.10 23.31
CA THR A 190 -3.06 -2.22 22.82
C THR A 190 -3.20 -1.79 21.37
N ASP A 191 -4.09 -2.42 20.60
CA ASP A 191 -4.22 -2.14 19.16
C ASP A 191 -5.10 -0.88 18.92
N PRO A 192 -4.56 0.19 18.29
CA PRO A 192 -5.31 1.42 18.04
C PRO A 192 -6.48 1.25 17.07
N ASP A 193 -6.45 0.23 16.20
CA ASP A 193 -7.51 -0.03 15.23
C ASP A 193 -8.72 -0.74 15.89
N TYR A 194 -8.57 -1.19 17.15
CA TYR A 194 -9.61 -1.83 17.96
C TYR A 194 -9.86 -1.08 19.28
N PRO A 195 -10.51 0.10 19.24
CA PRO A 195 -10.83 0.86 20.45
C PRO A 195 -11.68 0.06 21.44
N ILE A 196 -11.49 0.29 22.74
CA ILE A 196 -12.22 -0.47 23.77
C ILE A 196 -13.74 -0.45 23.60
N ASN A 197 -14.33 0.68 23.25
CA ASN A 197 -15.71 0.75 22.78
C ASN A 197 -15.66 0.89 21.25
N PRO A 198 -16.39 0.07 20.46
CA PRO A 198 -17.47 -0.85 20.79
C PRO A 198 -17.02 -2.32 21.03
N PHE A 199 -15.72 -2.60 20.99
CA PHE A 199 -15.24 -3.98 20.94
C PHE A 199 -15.42 -4.73 22.28
N TYR A 200 -15.25 -4.06 23.42
CA TYR A 200 -15.50 -4.62 24.74
C TYR A 200 -16.97 -4.54 25.17
N ASP A 201 -17.84 -3.82 24.44
CA ASP A 201 -19.24 -3.59 24.84
C ASP A 201 -20.02 -4.85 25.23
N PRO A 202 -19.94 -5.98 24.50
CA PRO A 202 -20.65 -7.21 24.87
C PRO A 202 -20.19 -7.84 26.18
N TYR A 203 -18.99 -7.49 26.65
CA TYR A 203 -18.36 -8.04 27.84
C TYR A 203 -18.43 -7.10 29.04
N LYS A 204 -19.12 -5.95 28.92
CA LYS A 204 -19.25 -4.95 30.00
C LYS A 204 -19.91 -5.49 31.27
N SER A 205 -20.71 -6.56 31.17
CA SER A 205 -21.32 -7.21 32.34
C SER A 205 -20.35 -8.11 33.12
N LEU A 206 -19.16 -8.37 32.57
CA LEU A 206 -18.13 -9.18 33.21
C LEU A 206 -17.37 -8.36 34.26
N SER A 207 -16.93 -9.02 35.34
CA SER A 207 -16.17 -8.41 36.43
C SER A 207 -14.70 -8.15 36.06
N ILE A 208 -14.19 -8.79 35.02
CA ILE A 208 -12.82 -8.61 34.54
C ILE A 208 -12.56 -7.14 34.19
N ARG A 209 -11.41 -6.63 34.62
CA ARG A 209 -11.05 -5.22 34.40
C ARG A 209 -10.52 -5.04 32.99
N ALA A 210 -11.12 -4.13 32.21
CA ALA A 210 -10.66 -3.82 30.87
C ALA A 210 -9.90 -2.49 30.82
N TYR A 211 -8.71 -2.51 30.23
CA TYR A 211 -7.88 -1.34 30.03
C TYR A 211 -7.52 -1.19 28.55
N TYR A 212 -7.37 0.06 28.11
CA TYR A 212 -7.02 0.42 26.75
C TYR A 212 -5.84 1.38 26.74
N PHE A 213 -4.72 0.89 26.23
CA PHE A 213 -3.46 1.62 26.13
C PHE A 213 -2.98 1.50 24.68
N PRO A 214 -3.57 2.26 23.74
CA PRO A 214 -3.24 2.10 22.34
C PRO A 214 -1.79 2.49 22.06
N ILE A 215 -1.04 1.57 21.46
CA ILE A 215 0.36 1.75 21.07
C ILE A 215 0.38 1.92 19.55
N ASP A 216 0.19 3.15 19.10
CA ASP A 216 0.23 3.49 17.67
C ASP A 216 1.63 3.96 17.28
N THR A 217 2.30 3.18 16.43
CA THR A 217 3.62 3.50 15.91
C THR A 217 3.55 4.19 14.54
N LYS A 218 2.35 4.34 13.95
CA LYS A 218 2.16 4.99 12.65
C LYS A 218 2.58 6.47 12.70
N LEU A 219 2.83 7.02 11.52
CA LEU A 219 3.15 8.43 11.29
C LEU A 219 2.04 9.33 11.87
N ASP A 220 2.41 10.22 12.78
CA ASP A 220 1.51 11.22 13.33
C ASP A 220 1.51 12.53 12.52
N ARG A 221 0.56 13.42 12.84
CA ARG A 221 0.39 14.70 12.12
C ARG A 221 1.55 15.66 12.37
N ALA A 222 2.15 15.65 13.55
CA ALA A 222 3.27 16.50 13.91
C ALA A 222 4.52 16.13 13.09
N GLN A 223 4.88 14.85 13.03
CA GLN A 223 5.96 14.31 12.21
C GLN A 223 5.70 14.55 10.72
N LEU A 224 4.47 14.33 10.25
CA LEU A 224 4.11 14.61 8.86
C LEU A 224 4.37 16.08 8.49
N CYS A 225 3.91 17.03 9.31
CA CYS A 225 4.02 18.46 9.00
C CYS A 225 5.42 19.01 9.20
N SER A 226 6.15 18.54 10.22
CA SER A 226 7.46 19.07 10.59
C SER A 226 8.62 18.49 9.78
N SER A 227 8.61 17.20 9.43
CA SER A 227 9.73 16.56 8.73
C SER A 227 9.33 16.10 7.32
N VAL A 228 8.27 15.30 7.20
CA VAL A 228 7.97 14.56 5.96
C VAL A 228 7.59 15.50 4.82
N LEU A 229 6.64 16.41 5.05
CA LEU A 229 6.22 17.35 4.00
C LEU A 229 7.32 18.35 3.63
N GLN A 230 8.18 18.72 4.58
CA GLN A 230 9.33 19.60 4.32
C GLN A 230 10.38 18.89 3.47
N GLN A 231 10.68 17.63 3.78
CA GLN A 231 11.70 16.84 3.07
C GLN A 231 11.24 16.40 1.67
N LEU A 232 10.00 15.93 1.54
CA LEU A 232 9.50 15.37 0.28
C LEU A 232 9.01 16.44 -0.72
N SER A 233 8.68 17.65 -0.22
CA SER A 233 8.19 18.79 -1.01
C SER A 233 7.19 18.42 -2.13
N PRO A 234 6.12 17.66 -1.82
CA PRO A 234 5.25 17.13 -2.87
C PRO A 234 4.45 18.24 -3.55
N LYS A 235 4.33 18.22 -4.89
CA LYS A 235 3.49 19.17 -5.63
C LYS A 235 2.00 18.99 -5.31
N ARG A 236 1.58 17.78 -4.96
CA ARG A 236 0.20 17.39 -4.62
C ARG A 236 0.19 16.43 -3.44
N LEU A 237 -0.74 16.62 -2.52
CA LEU A 237 -0.97 15.74 -1.39
C LEU A 237 -2.35 15.10 -1.50
N VAL A 238 -2.44 13.79 -1.45
CA VAL A 238 -3.70 13.04 -1.46
C VAL A 238 -3.88 12.36 -0.11
N LEU A 239 -4.97 12.69 0.59
CA LEU A 239 -5.23 12.25 1.96
C LEU A 239 -6.69 11.87 2.14
N ASN A 240 -6.96 10.84 2.95
CA ASN A 240 -8.33 10.49 3.32
C ASN A 240 -8.96 11.61 4.18
N GLU A 241 -10.23 11.94 3.93
CA GLU A 241 -10.97 12.99 4.66
C GLU A 241 -10.99 12.79 6.18
N VAL A 242 -10.92 11.55 6.66
CA VAL A 242 -10.89 11.25 8.09
C VAL A 242 -9.71 11.93 8.80
N TYR A 243 -8.59 12.13 8.10
CA TYR A 243 -7.40 12.77 8.67
C TYR A 243 -7.42 14.29 8.62
N MET A 244 -8.33 14.88 7.84
CA MET A 244 -8.47 16.34 7.73
C MET A 244 -9.19 16.96 8.92
N LYS A 245 -10.00 16.16 9.62
CA LYS A 245 -10.71 16.60 10.81
C LYS A 245 -9.72 16.65 11.99
N PRO A 246 -9.80 17.68 12.86
CA PRO A 246 -9.04 17.69 14.09
C PRO A 246 -9.43 16.47 14.94
N ALA A 247 -8.46 15.85 15.62
CA ALA A 247 -8.68 14.67 16.44
C ALA A 247 -9.74 14.92 17.55
N ASN A 248 -9.83 16.16 18.04
CA ASN A 248 -10.87 16.62 18.96
C ASN A 248 -11.41 17.99 18.50
N ALA A 249 -12.73 18.13 18.37
CA ALA A 249 -13.36 19.39 17.96
C ALA A 249 -13.17 20.53 18.98
N ASN A 250 -12.90 20.19 20.25
CA ASN A 250 -12.73 21.14 21.36
C ASN A 250 -11.26 21.51 21.63
N ASP A 251 -10.31 20.89 20.93
CA ASP A 251 -8.89 21.14 21.15
C ASP A 251 -8.39 22.13 20.09
N GLY A 252 -8.39 23.43 20.44
CA GLY A 252 -7.97 24.52 19.56
C GLY A 252 -6.51 24.44 19.09
N LYS A 253 -5.76 23.40 19.50
CA LYS A 253 -4.39 23.09 19.11
C LYS A 253 -4.24 21.88 18.18
N ALA A 254 -5.33 21.22 17.80
CA ALA A 254 -5.25 20.04 16.94
C ALA A 254 -4.58 20.38 15.59
N LEU A 255 -3.42 19.77 15.32
CA LEU A 255 -2.67 19.96 14.09
C LEU A 255 -3.49 19.45 12.89
N VAL A 256 -3.89 20.37 12.02
CA VAL A 256 -4.56 20.05 10.76
C VAL A 256 -3.50 20.00 9.66
N VAL A 257 -3.52 18.93 8.86
CA VAL A 257 -2.62 18.79 7.71
C VAL A 257 -3.00 19.83 6.66
N ARG A 258 -2.13 20.83 6.45
CA ARG A 258 -2.33 21.89 5.46
C ARG A 258 -1.33 21.73 4.32
N HIS A 259 -1.84 21.70 3.10
CA HIS A 259 -1.03 21.66 1.88
C HIS A 259 -1.71 22.47 0.77
N PRO A 260 -1.00 23.31 -0.01
CA PRO A 260 -1.61 24.16 -1.04
C PRO A 260 -2.43 23.39 -2.08
N ASN A 261 -1.95 22.20 -2.48
CA ASN A 261 -2.61 21.30 -3.43
C ASN A 261 -3.03 20.02 -2.72
N LEU A 262 -3.97 20.12 -1.77
CA LEU A 262 -4.54 18.99 -1.05
C LEU A 262 -5.75 18.44 -1.81
N ILE A 263 -5.76 17.13 -2.07
CA ILE A 263 -6.88 16.39 -2.64
C ILE A 263 -7.39 15.42 -1.58
N SER A 264 -8.65 15.58 -1.20
CA SER A 264 -9.31 14.64 -0.29
C SER A 264 -9.87 13.44 -1.04
N TYR A 265 -9.99 12.31 -0.35
CA TYR A 265 -10.78 11.20 -0.86
C TYR A 265 -11.54 10.47 0.23
N VAL A 266 -12.64 9.85 -0.19
CA VAL A 266 -13.42 8.90 0.59
C VAL A 266 -13.25 7.49 0.01
N PRO A 267 -13.44 6.43 0.82
CA PRO A 267 -13.43 5.08 0.31
C PRO A 267 -14.39 4.93 -0.88
N LYS A 268 -13.94 4.24 -1.94
CA LYS A 268 -14.67 4.02 -3.21
C LYS A 268 -14.83 5.26 -4.11
N ALA A 269 -14.26 6.41 -3.76
CA ALA A 269 -14.21 7.54 -4.68
C ALA A 269 -13.13 7.36 -5.76
N THR A 270 -13.43 7.77 -6.99
CA THR A 270 -12.44 7.89 -8.07
C THR A 270 -11.82 9.27 -8.03
N ILE A 271 -10.49 9.33 -7.94
CA ILE A 271 -9.73 10.58 -7.94
C ILE A 271 -9.07 10.75 -9.31
N HIS A 272 -9.33 11.87 -9.97
CA HIS A 272 -8.64 12.23 -11.21
C HIS A 272 -7.40 13.05 -10.89
N LEU A 273 -6.23 12.46 -11.11
CA LEU A 273 -4.96 13.19 -10.99
C LEU A 273 -4.62 13.89 -12.30
N PRO A 274 -4.20 15.16 -12.28
CA PRO A 274 -3.73 15.82 -13.48
C PRO A 274 -2.44 15.13 -13.97
N ALA A 275 -2.47 14.66 -15.22
CA ALA A 275 -1.31 14.06 -15.88
C ALA A 275 -0.25 15.15 -16.13
N GLY A 276 0.91 15.03 -15.48
CA GLY A 276 1.94 16.07 -15.46
C GLY A 276 2.72 16.24 -16.76
N GLN A 277 2.65 15.30 -17.71
CA GLN A 277 3.37 15.41 -18.98
C GLN A 277 2.41 15.57 -20.16
N ARG A 278 2.25 16.81 -20.61
CA ARG A 278 1.73 17.09 -21.97
C ARG A 278 2.77 16.82 -23.06
N ARG A 279 4.05 16.69 -22.70
CA ARG A 279 5.16 16.46 -23.62
C ARG A 279 5.99 15.29 -23.14
N LYS A 280 6.18 14.28 -23.99
CA LYS A 280 7.07 13.15 -23.74
C LYS A 280 8.37 13.37 -24.49
N ARG A 281 9.50 13.04 -23.86
CA ARG A 281 10.80 13.05 -24.54
C ARG A 281 10.85 11.86 -25.49
N VAL A 282 11.19 12.12 -26.74
CA VAL A 282 11.36 11.09 -27.77
C VAL A 282 12.80 11.14 -28.24
N ILE A 283 13.49 10.01 -28.17
CA ILE A 283 14.85 9.86 -28.68
C ILE A 283 14.75 9.49 -30.15
N VAL A 284 15.25 10.36 -31.03
CA VAL A 284 15.26 10.11 -32.47
C VAL A 284 16.62 9.56 -32.86
N GLU A 285 16.65 8.47 -33.63
CA GLU A 285 17.88 7.92 -34.20
C GLU A 285 18.53 8.92 -35.17
N SER A 286 19.84 9.16 -35.03
CA SER A 286 20.55 10.21 -35.78
C SER A 286 20.44 10.09 -37.29
N LYS A 287 20.24 8.88 -37.82
CA LYS A 287 20.05 8.64 -39.27
C LYS A 287 18.80 9.32 -39.82
N LEU A 288 17.72 9.36 -39.04
CA LEU A 288 16.46 10.01 -39.42
C LEU A 288 16.58 11.55 -39.47
N LEU A 289 17.55 12.12 -38.77
CA LEU A 289 17.79 13.56 -38.78
C LEU A 289 18.40 14.04 -40.11
N ASN A 290 19.14 13.17 -40.81
CA ASN A 290 19.77 13.53 -42.09
C ASN A 290 18.75 13.68 -43.23
N GLU A 291 17.57 13.07 -43.09
CA GLU A 291 16.49 13.15 -44.08
C GLU A 291 15.51 14.30 -43.79
N MET A 292 15.65 14.98 -42.66
CA MET A 292 14.79 16.10 -42.29
C MET A 292 15.01 17.30 -43.22
N ARG A 293 13.90 17.79 -43.80
CA ARG A 293 13.86 19.07 -44.48
C ARG A 293 12.97 20.01 -43.69
N ALA A 294 13.58 20.99 -43.02
CA ALA A 294 12.84 21.98 -42.26
C ALA A 294 12.03 22.87 -43.22
N ASN A 295 10.73 23.01 -42.96
CA ASN A 295 9.93 24.02 -43.64
C ASN A 295 10.22 25.38 -43.01
N ILE A 296 10.95 26.23 -43.73
CA ILE A 296 11.49 27.51 -43.26
C ILE A 296 10.38 28.47 -42.77
N HIS A 297 9.15 28.33 -43.29
CA HIS A 297 8.03 29.20 -42.93
C HIS A 297 7.30 28.80 -41.64
N LEU A 298 7.36 27.52 -41.25
CA LEU A 298 6.61 26.98 -40.11
C LEU A 298 7.52 26.57 -38.93
N GLY A 299 8.84 26.44 -39.17
CA GLY A 299 9.79 25.99 -38.15
C GLY A 299 9.58 24.52 -37.73
N VAL A 300 8.88 23.72 -38.55
CA VAL A 300 8.56 22.31 -38.28
C VAL A 300 9.10 21.44 -39.42
N SER A 301 9.67 20.29 -39.08
CA SER A 301 10.09 19.25 -40.02
C SER A 301 9.30 17.97 -39.75
N LYS A 302 8.93 17.26 -40.82
CA LYS A 302 8.32 15.93 -40.72
C LYS A 302 9.41 14.88 -40.45
N ILE A 303 9.10 13.89 -39.61
CA ILE A 303 9.92 12.70 -39.36
C ILE A 303 9.03 11.49 -39.58
N ASP A 304 9.44 10.60 -40.48
CA ASP A 304 8.79 9.32 -40.68
C ASP A 304 9.69 8.22 -40.10
N GLY A 305 9.14 7.37 -39.23
CA GLY A 305 9.92 6.32 -38.56
C GLY A 305 9.06 5.40 -37.70
N LEU A 306 9.66 4.34 -37.17
CA LEU A 306 9.00 3.43 -36.23
C LEU A 306 9.17 3.93 -34.80
N LEU A 307 8.05 4.27 -34.14
CA LEU A 307 8.04 4.61 -32.73
C LEU A 307 8.02 3.33 -31.87
N PHE A 308 9.09 3.10 -31.13
CA PHE A 308 9.17 2.11 -30.06
C PHE A 308 8.85 2.79 -28.74
N ALA A 309 7.76 2.39 -28.11
CA ALA A 309 7.37 2.84 -26.79
C ALA A 309 7.46 1.66 -25.81
N TYR A 310 8.54 1.58 -25.05
CA TYR A 310 8.76 0.56 -24.03
C TYR A 310 9.25 1.23 -22.75
N ASP A 311 8.63 0.94 -21.60
CA ASP A 311 8.99 1.50 -20.28
C ASP A 311 9.17 3.03 -20.26
N ASN A 312 8.21 3.78 -20.82
CA ASN A 312 8.26 5.24 -20.98
C ASN A 312 9.47 5.79 -21.78
N ASN A 313 10.32 4.92 -22.32
CA ASN A 313 11.34 5.28 -23.28
C ASN A 313 10.72 5.23 -24.68
N MET A 314 10.54 6.42 -25.26
CA MET A 314 10.05 6.58 -26.61
C MET A 314 11.25 6.76 -27.53
N LYS A 315 11.48 5.82 -28.45
CA LYS A 315 12.56 5.88 -29.43
C LYS A 315 12.00 5.78 -30.85
N VAL A 316 12.34 6.71 -31.73
CA VAL A 316 12.03 6.62 -33.16
C VAL A 316 13.25 6.04 -33.87
N MET A 317 13.06 4.93 -34.57
CA MET A 317 14.09 4.26 -35.36
C MET A 317 13.71 4.25 -36.85
N ASP A 318 14.72 4.09 -37.70
CA ASP A 318 14.51 4.00 -39.15
C ASP A 318 13.61 2.80 -39.50
N LEU A 319 12.84 2.97 -40.57
CA LEU A 319 11.94 1.96 -41.12
C LEU A 319 12.78 0.89 -41.85
N PRO A 320 12.75 -0.38 -41.43
CA PRO A 320 13.37 -1.46 -42.18
C PRO A 320 12.80 -1.51 -43.61
N GLU A 321 13.64 -1.67 -44.62
CA GLU A 321 13.24 -1.64 -46.04
C GLU A 321 12.09 -2.62 -46.36
N ALA A 322 12.06 -3.77 -45.69
CA ALA A 322 10.98 -4.76 -45.79
C ALA A 322 9.61 -4.23 -45.33
N LYS A 323 9.56 -3.27 -44.41
CA LYS A 323 8.35 -2.59 -43.94
C LYS A 323 8.06 -1.28 -44.67
N LYS A 324 9.03 -0.64 -45.33
CA LYS A 324 8.79 0.54 -46.21
C LYS A 324 7.75 0.23 -47.29
N ARG A 325 7.80 -0.97 -47.89
CA ARG A 325 6.81 -1.44 -48.90
C ARG A 325 5.41 -1.70 -48.35
N LYS A 326 5.28 -2.11 -47.08
CA LYS A 326 4.00 -2.41 -46.43
C LYS A 326 3.32 -1.17 -45.81
N ILE A 327 4.10 -0.10 -45.58
CA ILE A 327 3.63 1.17 -44.99
C ILE A 327 3.33 2.23 -46.07
N MET A 328 3.86 2.08 -47.30
CA MET A 328 3.42 2.88 -48.47
C MET A 328 1.99 2.56 -48.95
N GLU A 329 1.26 1.65 -48.30
CA GLU A 329 -0.20 1.66 -48.39
C GLU A 329 -0.71 2.80 -47.51
N GLN A 330 -0.84 4.00 -48.11
CA GLN A 330 -1.57 5.11 -47.50
C GLN A 330 -2.92 4.58 -47.00
N ARG A 331 -3.10 4.53 -45.67
CA ARG A 331 -4.39 4.24 -45.06
C ARG A 331 -5.24 5.49 -45.19
N VAL A 332 -6.17 5.49 -46.12
CA VAL A 332 -7.16 6.54 -46.24
C VAL A 332 -8.25 6.27 -45.21
N GLY A 333 -8.40 7.18 -44.25
CA GLY A 333 -9.48 7.17 -43.26
C GLY A 333 -10.47 8.29 -43.59
N GLY A 334 -11.76 7.97 -43.64
CA GLY A 334 -12.83 8.92 -43.95
C GLY A 334 -14.15 8.20 -44.19
N LYS A 335 -15.24 8.95 -44.33
CA LYS A 335 -16.51 8.37 -44.78
C LYS A 335 -16.40 8.12 -46.28
N PHE A 336 -16.46 6.87 -46.69
CA PHE A 336 -16.47 6.51 -48.11
C PHE A 336 -17.83 6.90 -48.73
N VAL A 337 -17.81 7.68 -49.80
CA VAL A 337 -19.02 8.12 -50.53
C VAL A 337 -19.07 7.40 -51.88
N PRO A 338 -19.88 6.33 -52.04
CA PRO A 338 -19.89 5.51 -53.25
C PRO A 338 -20.26 6.29 -54.53
N GLU A 339 -21.13 7.28 -54.40
CA GLU A 339 -21.63 8.09 -55.52
C GLU A 339 -20.52 8.95 -56.15
N LYS A 340 -19.55 9.43 -55.34
CA LYS A 340 -18.38 10.15 -55.85
C LYS A 340 -17.50 9.20 -56.67
N LEU A 341 -17.26 7.99 -56.17
CA LEU A 341 -16.46 7.00 -56.88
C LEU A 341 -17.08 6.62 -58.24
N VAL A 342 -18.40 6.38 -58.29
CA VAL A 342 -19.09 6.04 -59.54
C VAL A 342 -19.02 7.18 -60.55
N LYS A 343 -19.14 8.44 -60.11
CA LYS A 343 -18.98 9.62 -60.99
C LYS A 343 -17.56 9.73 -61.54
N THR A 344 -16.54 9.59 -60.70
CA THR A 344 -15.13 9.69 -61.11
C THR A 344 -14.70 8.53 -62.02
N LEU A 345 -15.31 7.34 -61.89
CA LEU A 345 -15.05 6.20 -62.76
C LEU A 345 -15.84 6.22 -64.08
N ALA A 346 -16.92 6.99 -64.16
CA ALA A 346 -17.70 7.18 -65.39
C ALA A 346 -16.97 8.07 -66.42
N GLU A 347 -16.17 9.04 -65.98
CA GLU A 347 -15.37 9.92 -66.84
C GLU A 347 -14.42 9.15 -67.80
N PRO A 348 -13.70 8.11 -67.36
CA PRO A 348 -12.89 7.26 -68.25
C PRO A 348 -13.64 6.08 -68.91
N ALA A 349 -14.99 6.04 -68.89
CA ALA A 349 -15.81 4.94 -69.43
C ALA A 349 -15.49 3.53 -68.86
N LEU A 350 -15.10 3.45 -67.59
CA LEU A 350 -14.77 2.19 -66.92
C LEU A 350 -16.01 1.60 -66.23
N ASN A 351 -16.42 0.39 -66.65
CA ASN A 351 -17.45 -0.37 -65.95
C ASN A 351 -16.86 -1.01 -64.69
N ALA A 352 -17.15 -0.43 -63.51
CA ALA A 352 -16.75 -0.97 -62.22
C ALA A 352 -17.98 -1.30 -61.36
N GLN A 353 -18.02 -2.50 -60.79
CA GLN A 353 -19.03 -2.88 -59.80
C GLN A 353 -18.47 -2.69 -58.40
N VAL A 354 -19.13 -1.86 -57.60
CA VAL A 354 -18.74 -1.55 -56.22
C VAL A 354 -19.61 -2.35 -55.26
N TYR A 355 -18.98 -3.24 -54.48
CA TYR A 355 -19.65 -3.98 -53.42
C TYR A 355 -19.14 -3.53 -52.05
N ILE A 356 -20.06 -3.16 -51.17
CA ILE A 356 -19.79 -2.87 -49.76
C ILE A 356 -20.48 -3.95 -48.94
N ASN A 357 -19.70 -4.86 -48.36
CA ASN A 357 -20.26 -5.88 -47.46
C ASN A 357 -20.56 -5.29 -46.07
N GLU A 358 -21.35 -6.02 -45.27
CA GLU A 358 -21.73 -5.68 -43.89
C GLU A 358 -20.52 -5.41 -42.97
N HIS A 359 -19.34 -5.94 -43.31
CA HIS A 359 -18.06 -5.68 -42.64
C HIS A 359 -17.29 -4.43 -43.15
N LYS A 360 -17.95 -3.50 -43.87
CA LYS A 360 -17.35 -2.27 -44.43
C LYS A 360 -16.12 -2.52 -45.33
N THR A 361 -16.08 -3.65 -46.00
CA THR A 361 -15.01 -4.00 -46.95
C THR A 361 -15.44 -3.64 -48.37
N LEU A 362 -14.67 -2.77 -49.02
CA LEU A 362 -14.86 -2.36 -50.40
C LEU A 362 -14.16 -3.34 -51.34
N LYS A 363 -14.89 -3.96 -52.26
CA LYS A 363 -14.32 -4.76 -53.36
C LYS A 363 -14.71 -4.15 -54.70
N ILE A 364 -13.73 -3.94 -55.57
CA ILE A 364 -13.90 -3.43 -56.92
C ILE A 364 -13.31 -4.45 -57.90
N ALA A 365 -14.13 -4.91 -58.84
CA ALA A 365 -13.71 -5.79 -59.92
C ALA A 365 -13.53 -4.97 -61.20
N CYS A 366 -12.39 -5.15 -61.89
CA CYS A 366 -12.07 -4.47 -63.14
C CYS A 366 -11.48 -5.48 -64.15
N PRO A 367 -11.85 -5.41 -65.44
CA PRO A 367 -11.46 -6.40 -66.46
C PRO A 367 -9.97 -6.35 -66.87
N SER A 368 -9.26 -5.22 -66.70
CA SER A 368 -7.83 -5.09 -67.05
C SER A 368 -6.99 -4.55 -65.88
N LYS A 369 -5.77 -5.06 -65.76
CA LYS A 369 -4.76 -4.62 -64.77
C LYS A 369 -4.23 -3.21 -65.04
N GLU A 370 -4.32 -2.72 -66.27
CA GLU A 370 -3.78 -1.42 -66.69
C GLU A 370 -4.51 -0.24 -66.01
N TYR A 371 -5.79 -0.43 -65.63
CA TYR A 371 -6.60 0.60 -64.98
C TYR A 371 -6.48 0.61 -63.45
N ARG A 372 -5.62 -0.23 -62.86
CA ARG A 372 -5.52 -0.38 -61.41
C ARG A 372 -5.07 0.90 -60.70
N ASP A 373 -4.15 1.66 -61.31
CA ASP A 373 -3.63 2.89 -60.72
C ASP A 373 -4.63 4.05 -60.83
N ILE A 374 -5.39 4.10 -61.93
CA ILE A 374 -6.48 5.06 -62.14
C ILE A 374 -7.60 4.82 -61.10
N ILE A 375 -8.01 3.56 -60.92
CA ILE A 375 -9.01 3.17 -59.92
C ILE A 375 -8.51 3.49 -58.51
N ARG A 376 -7.23 3.25 -58.21
CA ARG A 376 -6.63 3.58 -56.91
C ARG A 376 -6.71 5.08 -56.61
N SER A 377 -6.43 5.93 -57.60
CA SER A 377 -6.53 7.39 -57.46
C SER A 377 -7.98 7.84 -57.24
N ALA A 378 -8.94 7.30 -58.00
CA ALA A 378 -10.36 7.61 -57.85
C ALA A 378 -10.91 7.21 -56.46
N ILE A 379 -10.47 6.07 -55.92
CA ILE A 379 -10.83 5.63 -54.56
C ILE A 379 -10.35 6.64 -53.52
N GLN A 380 -9.12 7.17 -53.64
CA GLN A 380 -8.59 8.15 -52.69
C GLN A 380 -9.39 9.45 -52.65
N GLN A 381 -9.88 9.91 -53.80
CA GLN A 381 -10.71 11.12 -53.92
C GLN A 381 -12.16 10.93 -53.42
N SER A 382 -12.57 9.69 -53.17
CA SER A 382 -13.94 9.33 -52.78
C SER A 382 -14.16 9.27 -51.26
N PHE A 383 -13.14 9.59 -50.46
CA PHE A 383 -13.23 9.72 -49.02
C PHE A 383 -13.38 11.19 -48.62
N GLU A 384 -14.36 11.50 -47.78
CA GLU A 384 -14.48 12.80 -47.15
C GLU A 384 -13.68 12.85 -45.85
N GLU A 385 -13.00 13.97 -45.58
CA GLU A 385 -12.30 14.21 -44.32
C GLU A 385 -13.30 14.15 -43.16
N SER A 386 -13.00 13.34 -42.14
CA SER A 386 -13.76 13.35 -40.89
C SER A 386 -13.36 14.59 -40.10
N THR A 387 -14.26 15.57 -39.99
CA THR A 387 -14.14 16.72 -39.08
C THR A 387 -14.04 16.30 -37.63
#